data_AF-A0A836WF15-F1
#
_entry.id   AF-A0A836WF15-F1
#
_cell.length_a   1.000
_cell.length_b   1.000
_cell.length_c   1.000
_cell.angle_alpha   90.00
_cell.angle_beta   90.00
_cell.angle_gamma   90.00
#
_symmetry.space_group_name_H-M   'P 1'
#
loop_
_entity.id
_entity.type
_entity.pdbx_description
1 polymer ?
#
loop_
_entity_poly.entity_id
_entity_poly.type
_entity_poly.pdbx_seq_one_letter_code
_entity_poly.pdbx_strand_id
1 'polypeptide(L)'
;MQLINSLNEIFKTGANSLKGNVRRIFRAKVVKELGKGGQRLAEKELGWNRVTIRKGMKELESGLTCIDNFSARGRKKAEDHLPHLLDDIKEIVVRKSQTDPSFKTKRLYRRISAEEIRQQLMIQKNYEEQELPGEETLFPQ
;
A
#
# COMPACT_ATOMS: atom_id res chain seq x y z
N MET A 1 -42.37 12.12 4.56
CA MET A 1 -41.32 11.66 3.62
C MET A 1 -40.14 12.62 3.50
N GLN A 2 -40.33 13.95 3.42
CA GLN A 2 -39.21 14.91 3.36
C GLN A 2 -38.23 14.83 4.53
N LEU A 3 -38.72 14.68 5.77
CA LEU A 3 -37.86 14.58 6.96
C LEU A 3 -36.95 13.33 6.95
N ILE A 4 -37.46 12.19 6.47
CA ILE A 4 -36.70 10.93 6.39
C ILE A 4 -35.57 11.06 5.35
N ASN A 5 -35.88 11.66 4.20
CA ASN A 5 -34.87 11.90 3.16
C ASN A 5 -33.79 12.89 3.65
N SER A 6 -34.20 13.95 4.36
CA SER A 6 -33.27 14.90 4.98
C SER A 6 -32.35 14.23 6.02
N LEU A 7 -32.89 13.34 6.86
CA LEU A 7 -32.09 12.57 7.82
C LEU A 7 -31.12 11.61 7.13
N ASN A 8 -31.54 10.92 6.07
CA ASN A 8 -30.67 10.04 5.30
C ASN A 8 -29.48 10.81 4.71
N GLU A 9 -29.71 12.02 4.18
CA GLU A 9 -28.64 12.88 3.68
C GLU A 9 -27.71 13.34 4.80
N ILE A 10 -28.24 13.74 5.97
CA ILE A 10 -27.41 14.09 7.14
C ILE A 10 -26.52 12.92 7.54
N PHE A 11 -27.05 11.69 7.59
CA PHE A 11 -26.25 10.51 7.92
C PHE A 11 -25.17 10.23 6.88
N LYS A 12 -25.48 10.36 5.58
CA LYS A 12 -24.49 10.18 4.51
C LYS A 12 -23.39 11.24 4.59
N THR A 13 -23.74 12.52 4.71
CA THR A 13 -22.78 13.62 4.81
C THR A 13 -21.92 13.48 6.07
N GLY A 14 -22.53 13.16 7.22
CA GLY A 14 -21.82 12.91 8.46
C GLY A 14 -20.87 11.71 8.39
N ALA A 15 -21.29 10.61 7.75
CA ALA A 15 -20.38 9.49 7.55
C ALA A 15 -19.23 9.83 6.60
N ASN A 16 -19.49 10.62 5.55
CA ASN A 16 -18.49 10.96 4.54
C ASN A 16 -17.44 11.97 5.04
N SER A 17 -17.78 12.83 6.01
CA SER A 17 -16.82 13.75 6.65
C SER A 17 -15.82 13.03 7.56
N LEU A 18 -16.21 11.88 8.15
CA LEU A 18 -15.36 11.07 9.00
C LEU A 18 -14.41 10.19 8.19
N LYS A 19 -13.31 9.71 8.76
CA LYS A 19 -12.36 8.79 8.08
C LYS A 19 -12.10 7.53 8.91
N GLY A 20 -11.60 6.48 8.26
CA GLY A 20 -11.07 5.28 8.92
C GLY A 20 -12.05 4.60 9.89
N ASN A 21 -11.54 4.25 11.09
CA ASN A 21 -12.32 3.64 12.18
C ASN A 21 -13.46 4.53 12.67
N VAL A 22 -13.26 5.85 12.75
CA VAL A 22 -14.27 6.80 13.23
C VAL A 22 -15.52 6.75 12.36
N ARG A 23 -15.34 6.68 11.03
CA ARG A 23 -16.44 6.47 10.09
C ARG A 23 -17.17 5.14 10.33
N ARG A 24 -16.44 4.06 10.61
CA ARG A 24 -17.04 2.73 10.88
C ARG A 24 -17.84 2.73 12.18
N ILE A 25 -17.30 3.31 13.24
CA ILE A 25 -17.94 3.43 14.55
C ILE A 25 -19.20 4.29 14.45
N PHE A 26 -19.15 5.41 13.73
CA PHE A 26 -20.33 6.25 13.49
C PHE A 26 -21.46 5.46 12.83
N ARG A 27 -21.15 4.75 11.73
CA ARG A 27 -22.14 3.90 11.04
C ARG A 27 -22.69 2.80 11.94
N ALA A 28 -21.83 2.20 12.77
CA ALA A 28 -22.23 1.17 13.73
C ALA A 28 -23.18 1.72 14.80
N LYS A 29 -22.91 2.90 15.37
CA LYS A 29 -23.80 3.57 16.33
C LYS A 29 -25.17 3.83 15.71
N VAL A 30 -25.22 4.42 14.52
CA VAL A 30 -26.49 4.67 13.81
C VAL A 30 -27.25 3.35 13.59
N VAL A 31 -26.58 2.30 13.13
CA VAL A 31 -27.23 1.01 12.90
C VAL A 31 -27.68 0.33 14.19
N LYS A 32 -26.96 0.53 15.30
CA LYS A 32 -27.35 0.03 16.63
C LYS A 32 -28.66 0.67 17.08
N GLU A 33 -28.82 1.98 16.89
CA GLU A 33 -30.06 2.70 17.19
C GLU A 33 -31.23 2.27 16.28
N LEU A 34 -30.96 1.89 15.02
CA LEU A 34 -31.98 1.34 14.11
C LEU A 34 -32.50 -0.05 14.53
N GLY A 35 -31.82 -0.73 15.46
CA GLY A 35 -32.27 -2.01 16.01
C GLY A 35 -32.28 -3.17 14.99
N LYS A 36 -33.19 -4.14 15.22
CA LYS A 36 -33.26 -5.38 14.42
C LYS A 36 -33.56 -5.06 12.95
N GLY A 37 -32.66 -5.48 12.06
CA GLY A 37 -32.78 -5.21 10.63
C GLY A 37 -32.11 -3.90 10.17
N GLY A 38 -31.57 -3.09 11.09
CA GLY A 38 -30.90 -1.82 10.79
C GLY A 38 -29.78 -1.92 9.76
N GLN A 39 -29.04 -3.05 9.72
CA GLN A 39 -28.01 -3.28 8.69
C GLN A 39 -28.59 -3.36 7.27
N ARG A 40 -29.74 -4.01 7.10
CA ARG A 40 -30.41 -4.11 5.79
C ARG A 40 -31.00 -2.77 5.38
N LEU A 41 -31.57 -2.04 6.35
CA LEU A 41 -32.10 -0.70 6.13
C LEU A 41 -30.99 0.29 5.73
N ALA A 42 -29.86 0.29 6.44
CA ALA A 42 -28.72 1.15 6.12
C ALA A 42 -28.06 0.81 4.77
N GLU A 43 -28.05 -0.46 4.36
CA GLU A 43 -27.60 -0.86 3.02
C GLU A 43 -28.54 -0.27 1.95
N LYS A 44 -29.85 -0.42 2.12
CA LYS A 44 -30.86 0.03 1.16
C LYS A 44 -30.94 1.55 1.06
N GLU A 45 -31.03 2.25 2.19
CA GLU A 45 -31.34 3.69 2.24
C GLU A 45 -30.09 4.58 2.23
N LEU A 46 -28.99 4.09 2.82
CA LEU A 46 -27.75 4.87 2.99
C LEU A 46 -26.61 4.36 2.09
N GLY A 47 -26.78 3.22 1.42
CA GLY A 47 -25.73 2.60 0.60
C GLY A 47 -24.56 2.07 1.43
N TRP A 48 -24.75 1.84 2.73
CA TRP A 48 -23.66 1.42 3.60
C TRP A 48 -23.43 -0.09 3.54
N ASN A 49 -22.20 -0.48 3.21
CA ASN A 49 -21.81 -1.89 3.14
C ASN A 49 -21.91 -2.57 4.52
N ARG A 50 -22.66 -3.69 4.59
CA ARG A 50 -22.89 -4.47 5.82
C ARG A 50 -21.62 -5.07 6.42
N VAL A 51 -20.60 -5.38 5.62
CA VAL A 51 -19.29 -5.86 6.11
C VAL A 51 -18.59 -4.77 6.92
N THR A 52 -18.59 -3.54 6.40
CA THR A 52 -18.03 -2.37 7.10
C THR A 52 -18.78 -2.07 8.39
N ILE A 53 -20.11 -2.18 8.37
CA ILE A 53 -20.94 -2.02 9.56
C ILE A 53 -20.62 -3.10 10.60
N ARG A 54 -20.50 -4.37 10.20
CA ARG A 54 -20.16 -5.47 11.11
C ARG A 54 -18.79 -5.28 11.76
N LYS A 55 -17.79 -4.80 11.01
CA LYS A 55 -16.48 -4.43 11.56
C LYS A 55 -16.65 -3.32 12.60
N GLY A 56 -17.37 -2.26 12.26
CA GLY A 56 -17.66 -1.15 13.18
C GLY A 56 -18.44 -1.58 14.43
N MET A 57 -19.37 -2.53 14.33
CA MET A 57 -20.11 -3.07 15.48
C MET A 57 -19.18 -3.81 16.44
N LYS A 58 -18.28 -4.65 15.93
CA LYS A 58 -17.27 -5.32 16.76
C LYS A 58 -16.34 -4.31 17.44
N GLU A 59 -15.90 -3.29 16.70
CA GLU A 59 -15.08 -2.20 17.26
C GLU A 59 -15.83 -1.44 18.36
N LEU A 60 -17.12 -1.17 18.16
CA LEU A 60 -18.00 -0.49 19.12
C LEU A 60 -18.24 -1.33 20.39
N GLU A 61 -18.48 -2.63 20.24
CA GLU A 61 -18.76 -3.56 21.35
C GLU A 61 -17.52 -3.88 22.18
N SER A 62 -16.38 -4.06 21.53
CA SER A 62 -15.11 -4.37 22.21
C SER A 62 -14.39 -3.15 22.76
N GLY A 63 -14.72 -1.94 22.29
CA GLY A 63 -13.96 -0.71 22.58
C GLY A 63 -12.59 -0.66 21.89
N LEU A 64 -12.25 -1.67 21.09
CA LEU A 64 -10.96 -1.77 20.39
C LEU A 64 -11.08 -1.25 18.96
N THR A 65 -10.07 -0.49 18.51
CA THR A 65 -9.97 -0.10 17.11
C THR A 65 -9.25 -1.19 16.32
N CYS A 66 -9.87 -1.68 15.23
CA CYS A 66 -9.15 -2.56 14.30
C CYS A 66 -8.26 -1.71 13.39
N ILE A 67 -6.96 -1.76 13.66
CA ILE A 67 -5.93 -1.13 12.84
C ILE A 67 -5.62 -2.07 11.66
N ASP A 68 -5.68 -1.53 10.45
CA ASP A 68 -5.34 -2.29 9.25
C ASP A 68 -3.81 -2.35 9.09
N ASN A 69 -3.24 -3.56 9.08
CA ASN A 69 -1.80 -3.77 8.90
C ASN A 69 -1.42 -3.75 7.41
N PHE A 70 -1.55 -2.59 6.76
CA PHE A 70 -1.22 -2.44 5.35
C PHE A 70 0.26 -2.69 5.05
N SER A 71 1.15 -2.33 5.98
CA SER A 71 2.60 -2.53 5.86
C SER A 71 3.04 -3.99 5.81
N ALA A 72 2.25 -4.90 6.40
CA ALA A 72 2.53 -6.34 6.31
C ALA A 72 1.97 -6.98 5.03
N ARG A 73 1.25 -6.22 4.20
CA ARG A 73 0.70 -6.71 2.94
C ARG A 73 1.58 -6.25 1.78
N GLY A 74 1.55 -7.03 0.70
CA GLY A 74 2.26 -6.72 -0.55
C GLY A 74 3.69 -7.27 -0.59
N ARG A 75 4.30 -7.16 -1.78
CA ARG A 75 5.69 -7.57 -2.01
C ARG A 75 6.61 -6.50 -1.43
N LYS A 76 7.53 -6.92 -0.57
CA LYS A 76 8.57 -6.05 -0.01
C LYS A 76 9.59 -5.67 -1.08
N LYS A 77 10.33 -4.60 -0.82
CA LYS A 77 11.42 -4.17 -1.70
C LYS A 77 12.53 -5.21 -1.70
N ALA A 78 13.33 -5.28 -2.76
CA ALA A 78 14.45 -6.22 -2.81
C ALA A 78 15.46 -5.93 -1.68
N GLU A 79 15.62 -4.65 -1.33
CA GLU A 79 16.47 -4.15 -0.25
C GLU A 79 16.00 -4.59 1.15
N ASP A 80 14.71 -4.90 1.32
CA ASP A 80 14.22 -5.47 2.58
C ASP A 80 14.71 -6.92 2.78
N HIS A 81 15.01 -7.62 1.69
CA HIS A 81 15.51 -9.00 1.68
C HIS A 81 17.04 -9.05 1.57
N LEU A 82 17.62 -8.13 0.79
CA LEU A 82 19.05 -8.02 0.50
C LEU A 82 19.51 -6.57 0.82
N PRO A 83 19.81 -6.26 2.09
CA PRO A 83 20.08 -4.89 2.55
C PRO A 83 21.21 -4.18 1.82
N HIS A 84 22.21 -4.93 1.34
CA HIS A 84 23.40 -4.40 0.67
C HIS A 84 23.31 -4.39 -0.85
N LEU A 85 22.24 -4.95 -1.43
CA LEU A 85 22.09 -5.14 -2.88
C LEU A 85 22.27 -3.84 -3.67
N LEU A 86 21.67 -2.75 -3.19
CA LEU A 86 21.69 -1.47 -3.89
C LEU A 86 23.09 -0.85 -3.92
N ASP A 87 23.83 -0.95 -2.81
CA ASP A 87 25.19 -0.43 -2.71
C ASP A 87 26.16 -1.29 -3.53
N ASP A 88 26.00 -2.61 -3.52
CA ASP A 88 26.76 -3.52 -4.35
C ASP A 88 26.52 -3.29 -5.85
N ILE A 89 25.26 -3.07 -6.25
CA ILE A 89 24.93 -2.68 -7.62
C ILE A 89 25.64 -1.38 -7.96
N LYS A 90 25.56 -0.34 -7.12
CA LYS A 90 26.22 0.95 -7.34
C LYS A 90 27.73 0.80 -7.51
N GLU A 91 28.38 -0.01 -6.69
CA GLU A 91 29.83 -0.26 -6.81
C GLU A 91 30.18 -0.86 -8.18
N ILE A 92 29.39 -1.82 -8.67
CA ILE A 92 29.54 -2.43 -9.99
C ILE A 92 29.23 -1.41 -11.10
N VAL A 93 28.18 -0.58 -10.94
CA VAL A 93 27.82 0.50 -11.90
C VAL A 93 29.00 1.42 -12.09
N VAL A 94 29.49 2.02 -11.00
CA VAL A 94 30.38 3.18 -11.02
C VAL A 94 31.69 2.85 -11.70
N ARG A 95 32.23 1.64 -11.49
CA ARG A 95 33.44 1.16 -12.16
C ARG A 95 33.29 1.06 -13.68
N LYS A 96 32.06 0.89 -14.19
CA LYS A 96 31.73 0.74 -15.62
C LYS A 96 30.93 1.92 -16.17
N SER A 97 30.92 3.05 -15.45
CA SER A 97 30.27 4.29 -15.86
C SER A 97 31.24 5.19 -16.62
N GLN A 98 30.76 5.79 -17.70
CA GLN A 98 31.49 6.82 -18.46
C GLN A 98 30.68 8.11 -18.45
N THR A 99 31.34 9.27 -18.37
CA THR A 99 30.67 10.56 -18.63
C THR A 99 30.03 10.55 -20.01
N ASP A 100 28.85 11.16 -20.13
CA ASP A 100 28.15 11.42 -21.38
C ASP A 100 29.14 11.78 -22.51
N PRO A 101 29.25 10.96 -23.58
CA PRO A 101 30.18 11.18 -24.68
C PRO A 101 29.97 12.53 -25.38
N SER A 102 28.77 13.10 -25.30
CA SER A 102 28.48 14.42 -25.87
C SER A 102 28.96 15.58 -24.99
N PHE A 103 29.39 15.30 -23.75
CA PHE A 103 29.78 16.25 -22.71
C PHE A 103 28.75 17.36 -22.42
N LYS A 104 27.51 17.21 -22.90
CA LYS A 104 26.43 18.17 -22.68
C LYS A 104 25.81 18.01 -21.29
N THR A 105 25.96 16.84 -20.68
CA THR A 105 25.43 16.53 -19.37
C THR A 105 26.47 15.89 -18.46
N LYS A 106 26.27 16.03 -17.13
CA LYS A 106 27.04 15.29 -16.12
C LYS A 106 26.50 13.88 -15.88
N ARG A 107 25.60 13.38 -16.74
CA ARG A 107 25.03 12.04 -16.57
C ARG A 107 26.09 11.00 -16.89
N LEU A 108 26.22 10.03 -16.00
CA LEU A 108 27.08 8.86 -16.21
C LEU A 108 26.31 7.85 -17.05
N TYR A 109 26.74 7.63 -18.28
CA TYR A 109 26.24 6.55 -19.12
C TYR A 109 26.82 5.23 -18.63
N ARG A 110 25.92 4.28 -18.38
CA ARG A 110 26.26 2.92 -17.97
C ARG A 110 26.38 2.03 -19.20
N ARG A 111 27.46 1.26 -19.30
CA ARG A 111 27.70 0.30 -20.40
C ARG A 111 27.39 -1.16 -20.04
N ILE A 112 26.78 -1.41 -18.88
CA ILE A 112 26.53 -2.78 -18.38
C ILE A 112 25.02 -3.06 -18.36
N SER A 113 24.62 -4.23 -18.86
CA SER A 113 23.23 -4.71 -18.90
C SER A 113 22.77 -5.26 -17.54
N ALA A 114 21.46 -5.48 -17.37
CA ALA A 114 20.90 -6.10 -16.18
C ALA A 114 21.48 -7.51 -15.92
N GLU A 115 21.57 -8.32 -16.97
CA GLU A 115 22.14 -9.66 -16.96
C GLU A 115 23.60 -9.63 -16.49
N GLU A 116 24.40 -8.70 -17.02
CA GLU A 116 25.80 -8.61 -16.64
C GLU A 116 25.97 -8.09 -15.20
N ILE A 117 25.09 -7.20 -14.70
CA ILE A 117 25.07 -6.84 -13.27
C ILE A 117 24.81 -8.07 -12.41
N ARG A 118 23.83 -8.89 -12.80
CA ARG A 118 23.48 -10.11 -12.07
C ARG A 118 24.67 -11.07 -11.99
N GLN A 119 25.35 -11.31 -13.11
CA GLN A 119 26.56 -12.14 -13.14
C GLN A 119 27.67 -11.55 -12.25
N GLN A 120 27.89 -10.23 -12.29
CA GLN A 120 28.91 -9.58 -11.46
C GLN A 120 28.58 -9.62 -9.96
N LEU A 121 27.30 -9.57 -9.58
CA LEU A 121 26.87 -9.77 -8.19
C LEU A 121 27.20 -11.20 -7.71
N MET A 122 26.98 -12.21 -8.55
CA MET A 122 27.35 -13.58 -8.21
C MET A 122 28.87 -13.75 -8.08
N ILE A 123 29.64 -13.22 -9.04
CA ILE A 123 31.11 -13.39 -9.09
C ILE A 123 31.83 -12.56 -8.03
N GLN A 124 31.49 -11.28 -7.86
CA GLN A 124 32.25 -10.35 -7.00
C GLN A 124 31.72 -10.28 -5.56
N LYS A 125 30.43 -10.57 -5.37
CA LYS A 125 29.73 -10.38 -4.09
C LYS A 125 29.13 -11.67 -3.52
N ASN A 126 29.29 -12.79 -4.23
CA ASN A 126 28.92 -14.13 -3.79
C ASN A 126 27.42 -14.28 -3.46
N TYR A 127 26.56 -13.58 -4.21
CA TYR A 127 25.11 -13.79 -4.14
C TYR A 127 24.73 -15.10 -4.84
N GLU A 128 23.77 -15.82 -4.27
CA GLU A 128 23.18 -17.00 -4.91
C GLU A 128 22.19 -16.58 -6.01
N GLU A 129 22.14 -17.34 -7.12
CA GLU A 129 21.29 -17.02 -8.27
C GLU A 129 19.80 -16.90 -7.90
N GLN A 130 19.37 -17.74 -6.96
CA GLN A 130 17.99 -17.85 -6.48
C GLN A 130 17.57 -16.69 -5.58
N GLU A 131 18.53 -16.01 -4.96
CA GLU A 131 18.28 -14.87 -4.07
C GLU A 131 18.16 -13.57 -4.86
N LEU A 132 18.81 -13.49 -6.03
CA LEU A 132 18.80 -12.29 -6.84
C LEU A 132 17.43 -12.05 -7.49
N PRO A 133 16.91 -10.82 -7.43
CA PRO A 133 15.66 -10.47 -8.09
C PRO A 133 15.84 -10.51 -9.63
N GLY A 134 14.72 -10.49 -10.35
CA GLY A 134 14.73 -10.46 -11.80
C GLY A 134 15.44 -9.22 -12.36
N GLU A 135 15.89 -9.31 -13.61
CA GLU A 135 16.68 -8.28 -14.30
C GLU A 135 16.05 -6.88 -14.25
N GLU A 136 14.73 -6.79 -14.40
CA GLU A 136 14.00 -5.52 -14.31
C GLU A 136 14.14 -4.83 -12.95
N THR A 137 14.31 -5.59 -11.87
CA THR A 137 14.50 -5.05 -10.51
C THR A 137 15.95 -4.61 -10.26
N LEU A 138 16.91 -5.19 -10.97
CA LEU A 138 18.34 -4.85 -10.86
C LEU A 138 18.70 -3.58 -11.64
N PHE A 139 17.76 -2.99 -12.38
CA PHE A 139 17.96 -1.74 -13.11
C PHE A 139 17.68 -0.53 -12.20
N PRO A 140 18.70 0.24 -11.78
CA PRO A 140 18.45 1.54 -11.18
C PRO A 140 17.93 2.49 -12.26
N GLN A 141 16.73 3.06 -12.04
CA GLN A 141 16.19 4.17 -12.86
C GLN A 141 16.94 5.48 -12.62
#